data_AF-A0A1J0VVY3-F1
#
_entry.id   AF-A0A1J0VVY3-F1
#
_cell.length_a   1.000
_cell.length_b   1.000
_cell.length_c   1.000
_cell.angle_alpha   90.00
_cell.angle_beta   90.00
_cell.angle_gamma   90.00
#
_symmetry.space_group_name_H-M   'P 1'
#
loop_
_entity.id
_entity.type
_entity.pdbx_description
1 polymer ?
#
loop_
_entity_poly.entity_id
_entity_poly.type
_entity_poly.pdbx_seq_one_letter_code
_entity_poly.pdbx_strand_id
1 'polypeptide(L)'
;MTETNETHVTLTGAAPALIRALRQATESAERNGRAWFGVEDVLAVLLDENKSALRHYATQRGLVDQLDAISELAQSIVPGSANEASTPVVPVGVEFTITGPDAAELEASIRA
;
A
#
# COMPACT_ATOMS: atom_id res chain seq x y z
N MET A 1 5.06 -4.23 31.07
CA MET A 1 4.28 -3.57 30.01
C MET A 1 5.19 -3.47 28.82
N THR A 2 4.86 -4.13 27.72
CA THR A 2 5.61 -3.97 26.47
C THR A 2 5.32 -2.56 25.96
N GLU A 3 6.34 -1.71 25.91
CA GLU A 3 6.21 -0.38 25.31
C GLU A 3 6.01 -0.57 23.81
N THR A 4 4.84 -0.17 23.32
CA THR A 4 4.49 -0.25 21.92
C THR A 4 4.78 1.07 21.23
N ASN A 5 5.31 1.02 20.01
CA ASN A 5 5.53 2.19 19.18
C ASN A 5 4.33 2.42 18.27
N GLU A 6 3.97 3.68 18.10
CA GLU A 6 2.82 4.09 17.30
C GLU A 6 3.20 5.26 16.38
N THR A 7 2.71 5.21 15.13
CA THR A 7 2.93 6.25 14.13
C THR A 7 1.61 6.65 13.51
N HIS A 8 1.35 7.96 13.43
CA HIS A 8 0.14 8.53 12.85
C HIS A 8 0.46 9.56 11.77
N VAL A 9 -0.30 9.54 10.68
CA VAL A 9 -0.20 10.51 9.58
C VAL A 9 -1.59 10.89 9.06
N THR A 10 -1.79 12.18 8.80
CA THR A 10 -2.99 12.71 8.15
C THR A 10 -2.63 13.24 6.77
N LEU A 11 -3.35 12.80 5.73
CA LEU A 11 -3.14 13.20 4.34
C LEU A 11 -4.39 13.92 3.81
N THR A 12 -4.22 15.14 3.31
CA THR A 12 -5.31 15.92 2.67
C THR A 12 -5.10 15.92 1.16
N GLY A 13 -6.15 15.61 0.40
CA GLY A 13 -6.11 15.60 -1.08
C GLY A 13 -5.49 14.35 -1.70
N ALA A 14 -5.36 13.26 -0.94
CA ALA A 14 -4.91 11.98 -1.48
C ALA A 14 -5.90 11.46 -2.53
N ALA A 15 -5.39 11.05 -3.70
CA ALA A 15 -6.23 10.42 -4.72
C ALA A 15 -6.81 9.09 -4.21
N PRO A 16 -8.05 8.71 -4.59
CA PRO A 16 -8.66 7.45 -4.17
C PRO A 16 -7.79 6.22 -4.45
N ALA A 17 -7.09 6.21 -5.59
CA ALA A 17 -6.18 5.13 -5.95
C ALA A 17 -5.03 4.95 -4.95
N LEU A 18 -4.51 6.05 -4.38
CA LEU A 18 -3.46 6.00 -3.36
C LEU A 18 -4.00 5.46 -2.04
N ILE A 19 -5.18 5.91 -1.61
CA ILE A 19 -5.83 5.42 -0.38
C ILE A 19 -6.08 3.91 -0.49
N ARG A 20 -6.58 3.44 -1.64
CA ARG A 20 -6.76 2.01 -1.92
C ARG A 20 -5.43 1.24 -1.86
N ALA A 21 -4.35 1.78 -2.44
CA ALA A 21 -3.04 1.13 -2.42
C ALA A 21 -2.49 1.01 -0.98
N LEU A 22 -2.63 2.05 -0.16
CA LEU A 22 -2.24 2.01 1.25
C LEU A 22 -3.03 0.94 2.03
N ARG A 23 -4.34 0.85 1.81
CA ARG A 23 -5.18 -0.19 2.43
C ARG A 23 -4.76 -1.61 2.04
N GLN A 24 -4.52 -1.84 0.75
CA GLN A 24 -4.06 -3.14 0.28
C GLN A 24 -2.68 -3.50 0.85
N ALA A 25 -1.80 -2.51 1.02
CA ALA A 25 -0.51 -2.69 1.66
C ALA A 25 -0.66 -3.06 3.15
N THR A 26 -1.58 -2.41 3.89
CA THR A 26 -1.86 -2.78 5.30
C THR A 26 -2.42 -4.20 5.41
N GLU A 27 -3.36 -4.58 4.54
CA GLU A 27 -3.92 -5.94 4.50
C GLU A 27 -2.86 -6.99 4.15
N SER A 28 -1.91 -6.66 3.27
CA SER A 28 -0.78 -7.53 2.94
C SER A 28 0.17 -7.70 4.13
N ALA A 29 0.50 -6.61 4.83
CA ALA A 29 1.32 -6.66 6.04
C ALA A 29 0.65 -7.52 7.13
N GLU A 30 -0.64 -7.31 7.38
CA GLU A 30 -1.42 -8.10 8.35
C GLU A 30 -1.46 -9.59 7.99
N ARG A 31 -1.72 -9.93 6.72
CA ARG A 31 -1.68 -11.33 6.22
C ARG A 31 -0.32 -11.99 6.44
N ASN A 32 0.75 -11.21 6.45
CA ASN A 32 2.11 -11.67 6.71
C ASN A 32 2.51 -11.60 8.20
N GLY A 33 1.56 -11.37 9.11
CA GLY A 33 1.81 -11.30 10.55
C GLY A 33 2.61 -10.06 10.98
N ARG A 34 2.67 -9.03 10.13
CA ARG A 34 3.36 -7.77 10.40
C ARG A 34 2.37 -6.74 10.91
N ALA A 35 2.78 -5.98 11.92
CA ALA A 35 2.02 -4.88 12.48
C ALA A 35 2.46 -3.51 11.93
N TRP A 36 3.25 -3.50 10.85
CA TRP A 36 3.64 -2.32 10.07
C TRP A 36 3.71 -2.65 8.58
N PHE A 37 3.33 -1.70 7.74
CA PHE A 37 3.57 -1.71 6.30
C PHE A 37 4.59 -0.62 5.95
N GLY A 38 5.40 -0.87 4.93
CA GLY A 38 6.46 0.01 4.46
C GLY A 38 6.29 0.41 3.00
N VAL A 39 7.31 1.10 2.48
CA VAL A 39 7.34 1.55 1.08
C VAL A 39 7.30 0.35 0.13
N GLU A 40 7.95 -0.75 0.49
CA GLU A 40 8.02 -1.98 -0.28
C GLU A 40 6.64 -2.66 -0.40
N ASP A 41 5.84 -2.65 0.66
CA ASP A 41 4.46 -3.17 0.63
C ASP A 41 3.58 -2.33 -0.31
N VAL A 42 3.73 -1.01 -0.27
CA VAL A 42 3.02 -0.09 -1.18
C VAL A 42 3.49 -0.29 -2.62
N LEU A 43 4.79 -0.44 -2.84
CA LEU A 43 5.37 -0.68 -4.16
C LEU A 43 4.85 -2.00 -4.75
N ALA A 44 4.85 -3.09 -3.98
CA ALA A 44 4.32 -4.38 -4.41
C ALA A 44 2.85 -4.27 -4.87
N VAL A 45 2.04 -3.47 -4.17
CA VAL A 45 0.64 -3.19 -4.56
C VAL A 45 0.55 -2.36 -5.85
N LEU A 46 1.38 -1.33 -6.00
CA LEU A 46 1.36 -0.46 -7.19
C LEU A 46 1.83 -1.18 -8.46
N LEU A 47 2.61 -2.24 -8.30
CA LEU A 47 3.15 -3.06 -9.38
C LEU A 47 2.24 -4.25 -9.74
N ASP A 48 1.21 -4.54 -8.93
CA ASP A 48 0.23 -5.59 -9.24
C ASP A 48 -0.49 -5.29 -10.57
N GLU A 49 -0.51 -6.31 -11.44
CA GLU A 49 -0.69 -6.19 -12.89
C GLU A 49 -2.06 -5.65 -13.29
N ASN A 50 -3.08 -5.89 -12.47
CA ASN A 50 -4.46 -5.76 -12.90
C ASN A 50 -4.97 -4.30 -12.97
N LYS A 51 -4.27 -3.32 -12.38
CA LYS A 51 -4.78 -1.93 -12.27
C LYS A 51 -3.72 -0.82 -12.38
N SER A 52 -2.47 -1.14 -12.73
CA SER A 52 -1.37 -0.16 -12.68
C SER A 52 -1.31 0.72 -13.94
N ALA A 53 -1.59 2.03 -13.78
CA ALA A 53 -1.29 3.03 -14.81
C ALA A 53 0.19 3.01 -15.22
N LEU A 54 1.08 2.61 -14.30
CA LEU A 54 2.49 2.48 -14.55
C LEU A 54 2.79 1.34 -15.53
N ARG A 55 2.10 0.19 -15.42
CA ARG A 55 2.18 -0.90 -16.41
C ARG A 55 1.65 -0.48 -17.78
N HIS A 56 0.59 0.31 -17.84
CA HIS A 56 0.09 0.88 -19.10
C HIS A 56 1.17 1.72 -19.81
N TYR A 57 1.79 2.67 -19.10
CA TYR A 57 2.87 3.48 -19.67
C TYR A 57 4.16 2.71 -19.95
N ALA A 58 4.49 1.70 -19.14
CA ALA A 58 5.64 0.83 -19.38
C ALA A 58 5.46 0.05 -20.69
N THR A 59 4.25 -0.47 -20.95
CA THR A 59 3.91 -1.14 -22.21
C THR A 59 4.11 -0.22 -23.41
N GLN A 60 3.61 1.01 -23.35
CA GLN A 60 3.77 2.00 -24.43
C GLN A 60 5.24 2.36 -24.71
N ARG A 61 6.12 2.21 -23.72
CA ARG A 61 7.55 2.56 -23.81
C ARG A 61 8.46 1.36 -24.02
N GLY A 62 7.92 0.14 -24.08
CA GLY A 62 8.72 -1.09 -24.17
C GLY A 62 9.56 -1.35 -22.91
N LEU A 63 9.03 -0.99 -21.74
CA LEU A 63 9.70 -1.11 -20.43
C LEU A 63 9.08 -2.21 -19.54
N VAL A 64 8.35 -3.15 -20.13
CA VAL A 64 7.61 -4.18 -19.37
C VAL A 64 8.58 -5.08 -18.62
N ASP A 65 9.64 -5.57 -19.27
CA ASP A 65 10.62 -6.47 -18.63
C ASP A 65 11.31 -5.81 -17.43
N GLN A 66 11.62 -4.51 -17.53
CA GLN A 66 12.21 -3.75 -16.42
C GLN A 66 11.20 -3.57 -15.27
N LEU A 67 9.93 -3.34 -15.62
CA LEU A 67 8.88 -3.23 -14.63
C LEU A 67 8.64 -4.55 -13.90
N ASP A 68 8.65 -5.66 -14.64
CA ASP A 68 8.51 -7.01 -14.11
C ASP A 68 9.68 -7.33 -13.17
N ALA A 69 10.92 -7.00 -13.56
CA ALA A 69 12.08 -7.17 -12.69
C ALA A 69 11.99 -6.35 -11.39
N ILE A 70 11.46 -5.12 -11.45
CA ILE A 70 11.23 -4.30 -10.24
C ILE A 70 10.11 -4.91 -9.38
N SER A 71 9.06 -5.43 -10.01
CA SER A 71 7.96 -6.11 -9.31
C SER A 71 8.45 -7.36 -8.59
N GLU A 72 9.23 -8.20 -9.27
CA GLU A 72 9.85 -9.38 -8.69
C GLU A 72 10.77 -9.01 -7.52
N LEU A 73 11.58 -7.95 -7.66
CA LEU A 73 12.43 -7.46 -6.58
C LEU A 73 11.58 -6.99 -5.38
N ALA A 74 10.54 -6.18 -5.62
CA ALA A 74 9.65 -5.67 -4.57
C ALA A 74 8.89 -6.79 -3.86
N GLN A 75 8.50 -7.84 -4.59
CA GLN A 75 7.87 -9.02 -4.01
C GLN A 75 8.88 -9.89 -3.24
N SER A 76 10.14 -9.99 -3.68
CA SER A 76 11.17 -10.79 -3.01
C SER A 76 11.55 -10.24 -1.62
N ILE A 77 11.38 -8.93 -1.42
CA ILE A 77 11.66 -8.25 -0.16
C ILE A 77 10.42 -8.12 0.72
N VAL A 78 9.24 -8.61 0.29
CA VAL A 78 7.99 -8.59 1.05
C VAL A 78 7.59 -10.03 1.42
N PRO A 79 7.33 -10.34 2.70
CA PRO A 79 7.42 -9.43 3.85
C PRO A 79 8.88 -9.14 4.25
N GLY A 80 9.24 -7.86 4.29
CA GLY A 80 10.55 -7.45 4.78
C GLY A 80 10.66 -7.74 6.27
N SER A 81 11.89 -7.84 6.79
CA SER A 81 12.10 -7.98 8.23
C SER A 81 11.44 -6.81 8.95
N ALA A 82 10.46 -7.08 9.81
CA ALA A 82 9.99 -6.09 10.76
C ALA A 82 11.21 -5.66 11.57
N ASN A 83 11.55 -4.37 11.58
CA ASN A 83 12.67 -3.88 12.38
C ASN A 83 12.45 -4.32 13.84
N GLU A 84 13.26 -5.27 14.32
CA GLU A 84 13.11 -5.94 15.61
C GLU A 84 13.16 -4.97 16.81
N ALA A 85 13.65 -3.75 16.59
CA ALA A 85 13.81 -2.72 17.62
C ALA A 85 12.49 -2.13 18.15
N SER A 86 11.37 -2.31 17.45
CA SER A 86 10.10 -1.67 17.83
C SER A 86 8.95 -2.66 17.80
N THR A 87 8.33 -2.88 18.96
CA THR A 87 7.06 -3.62 19.07
C THR A 87 5.93 -2.68 18.62
N PRO A 88 5.23 -2.92 17.50
CA PRO A 88 4.14 -2.04 17.08
C PRO A 88 2.89 -2.19 17.94
N VAL A 89 2.06 -1.15 17.99
CA VAL A 89 0.63 -1.32 18.35
C VAL A 89 -0.07 -2.10 17.23
N VAL A 90 -0.95 -3.03 17.60
CA VAL A 90 -1.84 -3.77 16.68
C VAL A 90 -3.27 -3.23 16.82
N PRO A 91 -4.06 -3.09 15.73
CA PRO A 91 -3.74 -3.41 14.34
C PRO A 91 -3.16 -2.23 13.54
N VAL A 92 -2.47 -2.56 12.43
CA VAL A 92 -2.11 -1.59 11.40
C VAL A 92 -3.29 -1.34 10.47
N GLY A 93 -3.59 -0.09 10.14
CA GLY A 93 -4.75 0.23 9.32
C GLY A 93 -4.68 1.61 8.68
N VAL A 94 -5.60 1.83 7.73
CA VAL A 94 -5.79 3.11 7.06
C VAL A 94 -7.23 3.56 7.28
N GLU A 95 -7.38 4.62 8.05
CA GLU A 95 -8.64 5.35 8.17
C GLU A 95 -8.68 6.48 7.15
N PHE A 96 -9.84 6.71 6.55
CA PHE A 96 -10.03 7.80 5.59
C PHE A 96 -11.45 8.33 5.65
N THR A 97 -11.58 9.61 5.29
CA THR A 97 -12.86 10.32 5.19
C THR A 97 -12.91 11.04 3.85
N ILE A 98 -14.07 11.03 3.20
CA ILE A 98 -14.31 11.73 1.93
C ILE A 98 -15.55 12.59 2.09
N THR A 99 -15.47 13.82 1.61
CA THR A 99 -16.60 14.76 1.62
C THR A 99 -16.74 15.38 0.23
N GLY A 100 -17.96 15.79 -0.12
CA GLY A 100 -18.27 16.39 -1.42
C GLY A 100 -19.36 15.65 -2.18
N PRO A 101 -19.72 16.13 -3.38
CA PRO A 101 -20.84 15.61 -4.16
C PRO A 101 -20.64 14.14 -4.58
N ASP A 102 -19.39 13.75 -4.84
CA ASP A 102 -19.04 12.43 -5.38
C ASP A 102 -18.50 11.46 -4.31
N ALA A 103 -18.64 11.80 -3.02
CA ALA A 103 -17.98 11.09 -1.93
C ALA A 103 -18.31 9.58 -1.89
N ALA A 104 -19.58 9.23 -2.12
CA ALA A 104 -20.03 7.83 -2.10
C ALA A 104 -19.41 6.99 -3.23
N GLU A 105 -19.27 7.55 -4.43
CA GLU A 105 -18.65 6.87 -5.57
C GLU A 105 -17.15 6.67 -5.35
N LEU A 106 -16.47 7.71 -4.85
CA LEU A 106 -15.05 7.62 -4.52
C LEU A 106 -14.80 6.60 -3.41
N GLU A 107 -15.64 6.55 -2.39
CA GLU A 107 -15.53 5.56 -1.32
C GLU A 107 -15.74 4.13 -1.84
N ALA A 108 -16.73 3.90 -2.71
CA ALA A 108 -16.92 2.61 -3.37
C ALA A 108 -15.68 2.19 -4.16
N SER A 109 -15.05 3.13 -4.90
CA SER A 109 -13.84 2.85 -5.67
C SER A 109 -12.62 2.46 -4.81
N ILE A 110 -12.58 2.91 -3.55
CA ILE A 110 -11.51 2.58 -2.58
C ILE A 110 -11.78 1.24 -1.90
N ARG A 111 -13.04 0.85 -1.72
CA ARG A 111 -13.45 -0.40 -1.07
C ARG A 111 -13.55 -1.60 -2.02
N ALA A 112 -13.55 -1.37 -3.33
CA ALA A 112 -13.59 -2.39 -4.38
C ALA A 112 -12.21 -2.97 -4.74
#